data_AF-A0A543NA72-F1
#
_entry.id   AF-A0A543NA72-F1
#
_cell.length_a   1.000
_cell.length_b   1.000
_cell.length_c   1.000
_cell.angle_alpha   90.00
_cell.angle_beta   90.00
_cell.angle_gamma   90.00
#
_symmetry.space_group_name_H-M   'P 1'
#
loop_
_entity.id
_entity.type
_entity.pdbx_description
1 polymer ?
#
loop_
_entity_poly.entity_id
_entity_poly.type
_entity_poly.pdbx_seq_one_letter_code
_entity_poly.pdbx_strand_id
1 'polypeptide(L)'
;MSRQLVFVRHGEAEAGGVRTADRERALTGNGRAQAQAAGSLLARSGVVCDHVLCSTAVRARQTLELALPQMARTPVVDYDSSLYGAAPETVLELVSVVPADVTTLAVVGHNPAMAQLVAAFTGNGGPVAFAPASVAVATVDQDWLYVTPEAGTAQILG
;
A
#
# COMPACT_ATOMS: atom_id res chain seq x y z
N MET A 1 -12.27 11.83 -14.37
CA MET A 1 -10.92 11.36 -14.77
C MET A 1 -10.64 10.12 -13.95
N SER A 2 -10.02 9.10 -14.56
CA SER A 2 -9.73 7.86 -13.85
C SER A 2 -8.45 8.00 -13.02
N ARG A 3 -8.45 7.50 -11.79
CA ARG A 3 -7.31 7.52 -10.87
C ARG A 3 -6.91 6.11 -10.46
N GLN A 4 -5.67 5.93 -10.04
CA GLN A 4 -5.15 4.65 -9.58
C GLN A 4 -4.85 4.67 -8.09
N LEU A 5 -5.48 3.80 -7.33
CA LEU A 5 -5.19 3.56 -5.92
C LEU A 5 -4.45 2.23 -5.77
N VAL A 6 -3.20 2.31 -5.35
CA VAL A 6 -2.31 1.16 -5.20
C VAL A 6 -2.24 0.77 -3.73
N PHE A 7 -2.53 -0.49 -3.43
CA PHE A 7 -2.39 -1.05 -2.08
C PHE A 7 -1.13 -1.88 -2.01
N VAL A 8 -0.29 -1.62 -1.01
CA VAL A 8 0.93 -2.39 -0.74
C VAL A 8 0.93 -2.82 0.72
N ARG A 9 0.94 -4.13 0.97
CA ARG A 9 1.26 -4.63 2.31
C ARG A 9 2.77 -4.59 2.48
N HIS A 10 3.27 -4.16 3.65
CA HIS A 10 4.70 -4.25 3.94
C HIS A 10 5.27 -5.67 3.71
N GLY A 11 6.56 -5.76 3.40
CA GLY A 11 7.30 -7.01 3.25
C GLY A 11 7.38 -7.82 4.55
N GLU A 12 7.86 -9.05 4.45
CA GLU A 12 8.00 -9.93 5.62
C GLU A 12 8.90 -9.30 6.69
N ALA A 13 8.42 -9.26 7.93
CA ALA A 13 9.13 -8.63 9.04
C ALA A 13 9.60 -9.69 10.05
N GLU A 14 10.75 -9.43 10.66
CA GLU A 14 11.33 -10.26 11.73
C GLU A 14 10.29 -10.55 12.82
N ALA A 15 10.38 -11.69 13.49
CA ALA A 15 9.53 -11.94 14.64
C ALA A 15 9.76 -10.86 15.71
N GLY A 16 8.68 -10.36 16.33
CA GLY A 16 8.82 -9.53 17.51
C GLY A 16 9.47 -10.32 18.64
N GLY A 17 10.14 -9.62 19.56
CA GLY A 17 10.74 -10.23 20.75
C GLY A 17 10.42 -9.41 21.99
N VAL A 18 10.76 -9.96 23.16
CA VAL A 18 10.54 -9.31 24.47
C VAL A 18 11.15 -7.91 24.55
N ARG A 19 12.18 -7.62 23.73
CA ARG A 19 12.96 -6.37 23.75
C ARG A 19 12.67 -5.42 22.59
N THR A 20 11.88 -5.81 21.60
CA THR A 20 11.65 -5.00 20.39
C THR A 20 10.17 -4.69 20.26
N ALA A 21 9.81 -3.41 20.29
CA ALA A 21 8.43 -2.99 20.08
C ALA A 21 7.96 -3.41 18.68
N ASP A 22 6.67 -3.77 18.50
CA ASP A 22 6.19 -4.26 17.19
C ASP A 22 6.45 -3.25 16.06
N ARG A 23 6.32 -1.96 16.33
CA ARG A 23 6.57 -0.88 15.36
C ARG A 23 8.02 -0.81 14.88
N GLU A 24 8.96 -1.33 15.67
CA GLU A 24 10.41 -1.29 15.43
C GLU A 24 10.93 -2.53 14.68
N ARG A 25 10.08 -3.55 14.50
CA ARG A 25 10.46 -4.76 13.77
C ARG A 25 10.91 -4.42 12.35
N ALA A 26 12.12 -4.85 12.01
CA ALA A 26 12.69 -4.70 10.68
C ALA A 26 12.16 -5.77 9.71
N LEU A 27 12.40 -5.56 8.42
CA LEU A 27 12.21 -6.59 7.40
C LEU A 27 13.22 -7.72 7.56
N THR A 28 12.78 -8.96 7.32
CA THR A 28 13.70 -10.10 7.17
C THR A 28 14.51 -9.96 5.87
N GLY A 29 15.56 -10.77 5.71
CA GLY A 29 16.29 -10.84 4.43
C GLY A 29 15.36 -11.15 3.24
N ASN A 30 14.39 -12.04 3.44
CA ASN A 30 13.35 -12.33 2.46
C ASN A 30 12.42 -11.13 2.23
N GLY A 31 11.98 -10.46 3.29
CA GLY A 31 11.15 -9.26 3.21
C GLY A 31 11.79 -8.11 2.43
N ARG A 32 13.11 -7.96 2.52
CA ARG A 32 13.86 -6.97 1.74
C ARG A 32 13.85 -7.29 0.23
N ALA A 33 14.04 -8.56 -0.13
CA ALA A 33 13.95 -8.99 -1.54
C ALA A 33 12.52 -8.84 -2.09
N GLN A 34 11.51 -9.19 -1.28
CA GLN A 34 10.10 -8.97 -1.59
C GLN A 34 9.77 -7.49 -1.84
N ALA A 35 10.29 -6.59 -1.00
CA ALA A 35 10.08 -5.15 -1.16
C ALA A 35 10.64 -4.60 -2.48
N GLN A 36 11.86 -5.02 -2.86
CA GLN A 36 12.45 -4.67 -4.16
C GLN A 36 11.58 -5.21 -5.30
N ALA A 37 11.16 -6.48 -5.21
CA ALA A 37 10.30 -7.10 -6.22
C ALA A 37 8.96 -6.38 -6.40
N ALA A 38 8.36 -5.86 -5.32
CA ALA A 38 7.13 -5.07 -5.38
C ALA A 38 7.32 -3.75 -6.15
N GLY A 39 8.43 -3.05 -5.92
CA GLY A 39 8.77 -1.84 -6.69
C GLY A 39 8.99 -2.16 -8.18
N SER A 40 9.73 -3.23 -8.48
CA SER A 40 9.93 -3.68 -9.87
C SER A 40 8.63 -4.14 -10.52
N LEU A 41 7.71 -4.74 -9.77
CA LEU A 41 6.40 -5.17 -10.26
C LEU A 41 5.57 -3.96 -10.68
N LEU A 42 5.50 -2.91 -9.84
CA LEU A 42 4.84 -1.65 -10.20
C LEU A 42 5.39 -1.07 -11.51
N ALA A 43 6.72 -1.02 -11.64
CA ALA A 43 7.36 -0.53 -12.86
C ALA A 43 7.01 -1.37 -14.10
N ARG A 44 7.11 -2.70 -14.01
CA ARG A 44 6.77 -3.61 -15.13
C ARG A 44 5.28 -3.58 -15.50
N SER A 45 4.41 -3.32 -14.53
CA SER A 45 2.96 -3.16 -14.75
C SER A 45 2.59 -1.78 -15.30
N GLY A 46 3.56 -0.89 -15.54
CA GLY A 46 3.31 0.47 -16.05
C GLY A 46 2.63 1.40 -15.04
N VAL A 47 2.66 1.04 -13.75
CA VAL A 47 2.04 1.83 -12.67
C VAL A 47 3.04 2.88 -12.20
N VAL A 48 2.70 4.14 -12.43
CA VAL A 48 3.58 5.29 -12.17
C VAL A 48 2.98 6.08 -11.01
N CYS A 49 3.44 5.79 -9.79
CA CYS A 49 2.93 6.45 -8.59
C CYS A 49 3.45 7.88 -8.47
N ASP A 50 2.55 8.83 -8.22
CA ASP A 50 2.89 10.23 -8.05
C ASP A 50 3.02 10.60 -6.57
N HIS A 51 2.27 9.91 -5.72
CA HIS A 51 2.19 10.11 -4.28
C HIS A 51 2.16 8.77 -3.53
N VAL A 52 2.72 8.75 -2.32
CA VAL A 52 2.70 7.60 -1.42
C VAL A 52 2.31 8.03 -0.02
N LEU A 53 1.32 7.36 0.56
CA LEU A 53 1.07 7.34 2.00
C LEU A 53 1.73 6.10 2.61
N CYS A 54 2.59 6.26 3.61
CA CYS A 54 3.35 5.16 4.19
C CYS A 54 3.21 5.13 5.72
N SER A 55 2.92 3.96 6.27
CA SER A 55 2.96 3.76 7.72
C SER A 55 4.33 4.11 8.30
N THR A 56 4.36 4.74 9.47
CA THR A 56 5.61 5.08 10.16
C THR A 56 6.35 3.88 10.74
N ALA A 57 5.76 2.68 10.74
CA ALA A 57 6.42 1.47 11.25
C ALA A 57 7.66 1.10 10.41
N VAL A 58 8.72 0.62 11.07
CA VAL A 58 10.03 0.36 10.44
C VAL A 58 9.91 -0.54 9.21
N ARG A 59 9.19 -1.66 9.32
CA ARG A 59 8.95 -2.57 8.19
C ARG A 59 8.24 -1.92 6.99
N ALA A 60 7.32 -0.99 7.21
CA ALA A 60 6.61 -0.31 6.13
C ALA A 60 7.54 0.69 5.43
N ARG A 61 8.28 1.49 6.22
CA ARG A 61 9.31 2.41 5.71
C ARG A 61 10.38 1.69 4.90
N GLN A 62 10.95 0.61 5.45
CA GLN A 62 11.95 -0.21 4.77
C GLN A 62 11.39 -0.85 3.48
N THR A 63 10.10 -1.21 3.47
CA THR A 63 9.46 -1.72 2.25
C THR A 63 9.48 -0.64 1.18
N LEU A 64 9.05 0.58 1.52
CA LEU A 64 9.04 1.70 0.59
C LEU A 64 10.46 2.08 0.14
N GLU A 65 11.41 2.22 1.07
CA GLU A 65 12.81 2.56 0.78
C GLU A 65 13.46 1.60 -0.22
N LEU A 66 13.12 0.31 -0.16
CA LEU A 66 13.64 -0.71 -1.07
C LEU A 66 12.86 -0.81 -2.39
N ALA A 67 11.58 -0.44 -2.38
CA ALA A 67 10.75 -0.40 -3.59
C ALA A 67 11.05 0.84 -4.45
N LEU A 68 11.27 2.00 -3.84
CA LEU A 68 11.44 3.30 -4.52
C LEU A 68 12.48 3.28 -5.66
N PRO A 69 13.70 2.73 -5.48
CA PRO A 69 14.71 2.69 -6.55
C PRO A 69 14.31 1.83 -7.76
N GLN A 70 13.31 0.95 -7.59
CA GLN A 70 12.83 0.04 -8.63
C GLN A 70 11.62 0.61 -9.39
N MET A 71 11.00 1.67 -8.89
CA MET A 71 9.82 2.30 -9.49
C MET A 71 10.21 3.18 -10.67
N ALA A 72 9.26 3.43 -11.57
CA ALA A 72 9.49 4.25 -12.76
C ALA A 72 9.81 5.72 -12.46
N ARG A 73 9.32 6.24 -11.32
CA ARG A 73 9.55 7.61 -10.84
C ARG A 73 9.65 7.62 -9.32
N THR A 74 10.27 8.68 -8.78
CA THR A 74 10.20 8.98 -7.35
C THR A 74 8.91 9.76 -7.06
N PRO A 75 7.99 9.23 -6.24
CA PRO A 75 6.79 9.92 -5.79
C PRO A 75 7.08 10.89 -4.64
N VAL A 76 6.14 11.78 -4.35
CA VAL A 76 6.07 12.46 -3.04
C VAL A 76 5.66 11.43 -1.97
N VAL A 77 6.26 11.50 -0.78
CA VAL A 77 6.02 10.53 0.29
C VAL A 77 5.57 11.24 1.56
N ASP A 78 4.40 10.89 2.06
CA ASP A 78 3.94 11.26 3.39
C ASP A 78 3.93 10.06 4.31
N TYR A 79 4.50 10.23 5.50
CA TYR A 79 4.49 9.21 6.54
C TYR A 79 3.40 9.51 7.56
N ASP A 80 2.51 8.56 7.78
CA ASP A 80 1.41 8.71 8.74
C ASP A 80 1.37 7.55 9.74
N SER A 81 1.34 7.88 11.03
CA SER A 81 1.30 6.89 12.11
C SER A 81 -0.07 6.22 12.28
N SER A 82 -1.13 6.86 11.80
CA SER A 82 -2.50 6.31 11.83
C SER A 82 -2.68 5.12 10.89
N LEU A 83 -1.84 4.96 9.86
CA LEU A 83 -1.79 3.76 9.02
C LEU A 83 -1.36 2.51 9.78
N TYR A 84 -0.65 2.64 10.91
CA TYR A 84 -0.25 1.50 11.73
C TYR A 84 -1.44 0.96 12.54
N GLY A 85 -1.90 -0.24 12.19
CA GLY A 85 -3.07 -0.85 12.83
C GLY A 85 -4.39 -0.19 12.42
N ALA A 86 -4.39 0.57 11.32
CA ALA A 86 -5.58 1.19 10.75
C ALA A 86 -6.68 0.17 10.46
N ALA A 87 -7.93 0.61 10.60
CA ALA A 87 -9.07 -0.03 9.95
C ALA A 87 -9.16 0.43 8.47
N PRO A 88 -9.87 -0.29 7.59
CA PRO A 88 -10.12 0.12 6.21
C PRO A 88 -10.61 1.57 6.07
N GLU A 89 -11.50 1.98 6.96
CA GLU A 89 -12.12 3.31 6.97
C GLU A 89 -11.07 4.39 7.21
N THR A 90 -10.17 4.20 8.18
CA THR A 90 -9.06 5.13 8.46
C THR A 90 -8.13 5.27 7.24
N VAL A 91 -7.88 4.19 6.50
CA VAL A 91 -7.08 4.28 5.27
C VAL A 91 -7.80 5.13 4.22
N LEU A 92 -9.11 4.93 4.02
CA LEU A 92 -9.89 5.73 3.07
C LEU A 92 -10.03 7.19 3.50
N GLU A 93 -10.13 7.48 4.79
CA GLU A 93 -10.10 8.85 5.33
C GLU A 93 -8.78 9.56 4.97
N LEU A 94 -7.64 8.88 5.11
CA LEU A 94 -6.34 9.43 4.69
C LEU A 94 -6.25 9.61 3.17
N VAL A 95 -6.79 8.66 2.39
CA VAL A 95 -6.88 8.80 0.93
C VAL A 95 -7.70 10.05 0.57
N SER A 96 -8.80 10.31 1.30
CA SER A 96 -9.74 11.39 0.99
C SER A 96 -9.17 12.81 1.07
N VAL A 97 -8.06 12.97 1.79
CA VAL A 97 -7.39 14.27 1.98
C VAL A 97 -6.14 14.45 1.12
N VAL A 98 -5.82 13.50 0.24
CA VAL A 98 -4.69 13.62 -0.70
C VAL A 98 -4.99 14.71 -1.74
N PRO A 99 -3.98 15.49 -2.17
CA PRO A 99 -4.16 16.54 -3.18
C PRO A 99 -4.89 16.04 -4.45
N ALA A 100 -5.84 16.84 -4.92
CA ALA A 100 -6.75 16.44 -6.00
C ALA A 100 -6.06 16.24 -7.37
N ASP A 101 -4.86 16.79 -7.54
CA ASP A 101 -3.99 16.66 -8.70
C ASP A 101 -3.17 15.36 -8.73
N VAL A 102 -3.15 14.60 -7.63
CA VAL A 102 -2.57 13.25 -7.61
C VAL A 102 -3.43 12.30 -8.44
N THR A 103 -2.83 11.66 -9.44
CA THR A 103 -3.52 10.69 -10.32
C THR A 103 -3.29 9.25 -9.90
N THR A 104 -2.09 8.93 -9.39
CA THR A 104 -1.74 7.60 -8.89
C THR A 104 -1.22 7.70 -7.46
N LEU A 105 -2.00 7.17 -6.52
CA LEU A 105 -1.68 7.14 -5.10
C LEU A 105 -1.35 5.72 -4.66
N ALA A 106 -0.22 5.52 -3.98
CA ALA A 106 0.05 4.27 -3.28
C ALA A 106 -0.09 4.38 -1.78
N VAL A 107 -0.58 3.32 -1.14
CA VAL A 107 -0.68 3.19 0.32
C VAL A 107 0.15 1.99 0.75
N VAL A 108 1.21 2.24 1.53
CA VAL A 108 2.06 1.20 2.13
C VAL A 108 1.63 0.98 3.57
N GLY A 109 0.91 -0.10 3.81
CA GLY A 109 0.22 -0.35 5.07
C GLY A 109 0.33 -1.79 5.58
N HIS A 110 -0.65 -2.16 6.41
CA HIS A 110 -0.67 -3.42 7.14
C HIS A 110 -1.94 -4.22 6.87
N ASN A 111 -1.85 -5.53 7.02
CA ASN A 111 -3.04 -6.35 7.20
C ASN A 111 -3.57 -6.20 8.64
N PRO A 112 -4.89 -6.34 8.85
CA PRO A 112 -5.89 -6.80 7.88
C PRO A 112 -6.39 -5.76 6.88
N ALA A 113 -6.21 -4.45 7.13
CA ALA A 113 -6.83 -3.39 6.34
C ALA A 113 -6.53 -3.45 4.84
N MET A 114 -5.27 -3.69 4.44
CA MET A 114 -4.94 -3.80 3.00
C MET A 114 -5.70 -4.94 2.32
N ALA A 115 -5.72 -6.13 2.92
CA ALA A 115 -6.45 -7.26 2.38
C ALA A 115 -7.97 -7.02 2.31
N GLN A 116 -8.53 -6.36 3.34
CA GLN A 116 -9.96 -6.03 3.39
C GLN A 116 -10.34 -5.00 2.33
N LEU A 117 -9.53 -3.95 2.13
CA LEU A 117 -9.75 -2.98 1.07
C LEU A 117 -9.67 -3.61 -0.31
N VAL A 118 -8.62 -4.39 -0.57
CA VAL A 118 -8.49 -5.11 -1.85
C VAL A 118 -9.68 -6.03 -2.07
N ALA A 119 -10.12 -6.78 -1.05
CA ALA A 119 -11.33 -7.61 -1.14
C ALA A 119 -12.57 -6.77 -1.50
N ALA A 120 -12.78 -5.63 -0.83
CA ALA A 120 -13.90 -4.74 -1.09
C ALA A 120 -13.89 -4.19 -2.53
N PHE A 121 -12.74 -3.70 -3.01
CA PHE A 121 -12.59 -3.21 -4.39
C PHE A 121 -12.64 -4.33 -5.45
N THR A 122 -12.42 -5.60 -5.11
CA THR A 122 -12.61 -6.70 -6.07
C THR A 122 -14.08 -7.12 -6.22
N GLY A 123 -14.97 -6.67 -5.33
CA GLY A 123 -16.40 -7.02 -5.36
C GLY A 123 -16.70 -8.49 -5.04
N ASN A 124 -15.70 -9.30 -4.67
CA ASN A 124 -15.84 -10.75 -4.52
C ASN A 124 -16.50 -11.18 -3.21
N GLY A 125 -16.73 -10.26 -2.26
CA GLY A 125 -17.39 -10.51 -0.96
C GLY A 125 -16.66 -11.47 -0.01
N GLY A 126 -15.61 -12.14 -0.49
CA GLY A 126 -14.80 -13.12 0.24
C GLY A 126 -13.41 -12.59 0.62
N PRO A 127 -12.74 -13.26 1.56
CA PRO A 127 -11.39 -12.91 1.96
C PRO A 127 -10.41 -13.07 0.79
N VAL A 128 -9.49 -12.10 0.66
CA VAL A 128 -8.40 -12.13 -0.32
C VAL A 128 -7.08 -12.46 0.38
N ALA A 129 -6.30 -13.34 -0.23
CA ALA A 129 -4.92 -13.57 0.19
C ALA A 129 -4.05 -12.38 -0.22
N PHE A 130 -3.50 -11.68 0.77
CA PHE A 130 -2.62 -10.53 0.54
C PHE A 130 -1.34 -10.70 1.37
N ALA A 131 -0.40 -11.45 0.80
CA ALA A 131 0.86 -11.85 1.41
C ALA A 131 1.79 -10.62 1.62
N PRO A 132 2.86 -10.74 2.41
CA PRO A 132 3.83 -9.64 2.56
C PRO A 132 4.36 -9.18 1.20
N ALA A 133 4.47 -7.86 1.01
CA ALA A 133 4.81 -7.18 -0.25
C ALA A 133 3.84 -7.41 -1.43
N SER A 134 2.67 -8.01 -1.22
CA SER A 134 1.63 -8.05 -2.24
C SER A 134 1.21 -6.63 -2.64
N VAL A 135 0.95 -6.47 -3.94
CA VAL A 135 0.54 -5.21 -4.57
C VAL A 135 -0.80 -5.43 -5.25
N ALA A 136 -1.72 -4.48 -5.09
CA ALA A 136 -2.96 -4.42 -5.85
C ALA A 136 -3.17 -3.00 -6.38
N VAL A 137 -3.87 -2.89 -7.51
CA VAL A 137 -4.19 -1.61 -8.15
C VAL A 137 -5.69 -1.56 -8.37
N ALA A 138 -6.33 -0.55 -7.80
CA ALA A 138 -7.71 -0.19 -8.09
C ALA A 138 -7.76 0.99 -9.04
N THR A 139 -8.59 0.88 -10.07
CA THR A 139 -8.95 2.01 -10.93
C THR A 139 -10.25 2.60 -10.40
N VAL A 140 -10.23 3.88 -10.02
CA VAL A 140 -11.39 4.58 -9.44
C VAL A 140 -11.77 5.79 -10.29
N ASP A 141 -13.07 5.96 -10.53
CA ASP A 141 -13.60 7.05 -11.37
C ASP A 141 -14.22 8.18 -10.52
N GLN A 142 -13.62 8.45 -9.36
CA GLN A 142 -14.04 9.49 -8.43
C GLN A 142 -12.86 10.33 -7.94
N ASP A 143 -13.17 11.50 -7.38
CA ASP A 143 -12.19 12.29 -6.63
C ASP A 143 -11.84 11.58 -5.32
N TRP A 144 -10.60 11.76 -4.86
CA TRP A 144 -10.11 11.12 -3.64
C TRP A 144 -11.06 11.30 -2.45
N LEU A 145 -11.64 12.50 -2.32
CA LEU A 145 -12.63 12.86 -1.30
C LEU A 145 -13.83 11.92 -1.22
N TYR A 146 -14.20 11.28 -2.33
CA TYR A 146 -15.38 10.43 -2.45
C TYR A 146 -15.04 8.96 -2.77
N VAL A 147 -13.77 8.56 -2.69
CA VAL A 147 -13.37 7.18 -3.00
C VAL A 147 -13.97 6.22 -1.98
N THR A 148 -14.79 5.31 -2.50
CA THR A 148 -15.29 4.12 -1.79
C THR A 148 -14.94 2.87 -2.61
N PRO A 149 -15.00 1.66 -2.02
CA PRO A 149 -14.78 0.43 -2.78
C PRO A 149 -15.68 0.25 -4.00
N GLU A 150 -16.92 0.77 -3.96
CA GLU A 150 -17.88 0.74 -5.08
C GLU A 150 -17.51 1.69 -6.22
N ALA A 151 -16.57 2.61 -5.99
CA ALA A 151 -16.12 3.59 -6.96
C ALA A 151 -15.13 3.03 -8.00
N GLY A 152 -14.74 1.77 -7.90
CA GLY A 152 -13.74 1.18 -8.77
C GLY A 152 -13.55 -0.32 -8.62
N THR A 153 -12.61 -0.86 -9.38
CA THR A 153 -12.29 -2.30 -9.35
C THR A 153 -10.79 -2.50 -9.13
N ALA A 154 -10.43 -3.40 -8.21
CA ALA A 154 -9.05 -3.78 -7.94
C ALA A 154 -8.62 -5.06 -8.66
N GLN A 155 -7.34 -5.11 -9.03
CA GLN A 155 -6.62 -6.33 -9.43
C GLN A 155 -5.36 -6.48 -8.58
N ILE A 156 -5.05 -7.70 -8.15
CA ILE A 156 -3.79 -8.05 -7.48
C ILE A 156 -2.74 -8.30 -8.56
N LEU A 157 -1.56 -7.72 -8.43
CA LEU A 157 -0.46 -7.91 -9.35
C LEU A 157 0.32 -9.19 -9.02
N GLY A 158 0.83 -9.88 -10.04
CA GLY A 158 1.58 -11.14 -9.96
C GLY A 158 3.02 -11.05 -10.43
#